data_AF-A0A6B2UMG0-F1
#
_entry.id   AF-A0A6B2UMG0-F1
#
_cell.length_a   1.000
_cell.length_b   1.000
_cell.length_c   1.000
_cell.angle_alpha   90.00
_cell.angle_beta   90.00
_cell.angle_gamma   90.00
#
_symmetry.space_group_name_H-M   'P 1'
#
loop_
_entity.id
_entity.type
_entity.pdbx_description
1 polymer ?
#
loop_
_entity_poly.entity_id
_entity_poly.type
_entity_poly.pdbx_seq_one_letter_code
_entity_poly.pdbx_strand_id
1 'polypeptide(L)' 'AARLGLEVRIEDGLRETDFGAWEGLTFGEVKERYGADLDAWLASAKAAPTGGGESFAEVARRVAAAR' A
#
# COMPACT_ATOMS: atom_id res chain seq x y z
N ALA A 1 20.16 13.32 -2.53
CA ALA A 1 20.29 13.88 -3.89
C ALA A 1 21.08 15.18 -3.88
N ALA A 2 20.49 16.31 -3.48
CA ALA A 2 21.17 17.61 -3.45
C ALA A 2 22.47 17.63 -2.60
N ARG A 3 22.46 17.02 -1.40
CA ARG A 3 23.67 16.87 -0.56
C ARG A 3 24.74 15.91 -1.13
N LEU A 4 24.38 15.07 -2.09
CA LEU A 4 25.26 14.08 -2.70
C LEU A 4 25.58 14.42 -4.17
N GLY A 5 25.04 15.52 -4.71
CA GLY A 5 25.18 15.90 -6.12
C GLY A 5 24.57 14.91 -7.13
N LEU A 6 23.62 14.07 -6.70
CA LEU A 6 23.03 13.03 -7.55
C LEU A 6 21.67 13.44 -8.10
N GLU A 7 21.40 13.04 -9.35
CA GLU A 7 20.09 13.14 -10.00
C GLU A 7 19.07 12.20 -9.34
N VAL A 8 17.81 12.65 -9.24
CA VAL A 8 16.69 11.82 -8.77
C VAL A 8 15.77 11.56 -9.94
N ARG A 9 15.42 10.29 -10.13
CA ARG A 9 14.33 9.87 -11.00
C ARG A 9 13.15 9.46 -10.15
N ILE A 10 11.96 9.92 -10.53
CA ILE A 10 10.72 9.58 -9.87
C ILE A 10 10.09 8.43 -10.64
N GLU A 11 9.81 7.35 -9.94
CA GLU A 11 9.22 6.13 -10.49
C GLU A 11 7.87 5.91 -9.81
N ASP A 12 6.79 6.29 -10.47
CA ASP A 12 5.42 6.20 -9.92
C ASP A 12 5.03 4.77 -9.53
N GLY A 13 5.68 3.78 -10.15
CA GLY A 13 5.52 2.36 -9.84
C GLY A 13 6.12 1.96 -8.48
N LEU A 14 6.93 2.82 -7.84
CA LEU A 14 7.52 2.60 -6.51
C LEU A 14 6.78 3.31 -5.38
N ARG A 15 5.62 3.93 -5.65
CA ARG A 15 4.77 4.48 -4.59
C ARG A 15 4.33 3.39 -3.59
N GLU A 16 3.99 3.79 -2.37
CA GLU A 16 3.42 2.90 -1.35
C GLU A 16 2.08 2.28 -1.82
N THR A 17 1.71 1.17 -1.19
CA THR A 17 0.40 0.53 -1.23
C THR A 17 -0.71 1.53 -0.93
N ASP A 18 -1.74 1.54 -1.76
CA ASP A 18 -2.98 2.29 -1.48
C ASP A 18 -3.83 1.51 -0.45
N PHE A 19 -4.03 2.07 0.74
CA PHE A 19 -4.84 1.45 1.78
C PHE A 19 -6.32 1.82 1.73
N GLY A 20 -6.76 2.56 0.70
CA GLY A 20 -8.16 2.88 0.45
C GLY A 20 -8.84 3.56 1.64
N ALA A 21 -9.92 2.96 2.14
CA ALA A 21 -10.68 3.52 3.27
C ALA A 21 -9.91 3.54 4.60
N TRP A 22 -8.73 2.89 4.67
CA TRP A 22 -7.87 2.92 5.86
C TRP A 22 -6.86 4.07 5.83
N GLU A 23 -6.74 4.80 4.72
CA GLU A 23 -5.82 5.95 4.61
C GLU A 23 -6.08 6.97 5.74
N GLY A 24 -4.99 7.41 6.38
CA GLY A 24 -5.04 8.34 7.51
C GLY A 24 -5.45 7.71 8.86
N LEU A 25 -5.71 6.40 8.92
CA LEU A 25 -5.97 5.69 10.17
C LEU A 25 -4.71 5.02 10.71
N THR A 26 -4.64 4.91 12.03
CA THR A 26 -3.69 4.01 12.69
C THR A 26 -4.16 2.56 12.58
N PHE A 27 -3.24 1.62 12.75
CA PHE A 27 -3.56 0.19 12.78
C PHE A 27 -4.62 -0.16 13.86
N GLY A 28 -4.58 0.51 15.00
CA GLY A 28 -5.57 0.33 16.07
C GLY A 28 -6.98 0.77 15.65
N GLU A 29 -7.09 1.91 14.99
CA GLU A 29 -8.36 2.41 14.46
C GLU A 29 -8.89 1.55 13.31
N VAL A 30 -8.02 1.02 12.45
CA VAL A 30 -8.40 0.04 11.42
C VAL A 30 -8.93 -1.23 12.08
N LYS A 31 -8.26 -1.74 13.11
CA LYS A 31 -8.74 -2.92 13.85
C LYS A 31 -10.10 -2.69 14.50
N GLU A 32 -10.33 -1.50 15.05
CA GLU A 32 -11.60 -1.14 15.67
C GLU A 32 -12.75 -1.00 14.65
N ARG A 33 -12.50 -0.31 13.52
CA ARG A 33 -13.53 0.05 12.54
C ARG A 33 -13.73 -0.99 11.43
N TYR A 34 -12.69 -1.75 11.10
CA TYR A 34 -12.62 -2.66 9.95
C TYR A 34 -11.98 -4.02 10.33
N GLY A 35 -12.19 -4.52 11.55
CA GLY A 35 -11.48 -5.70 12.06
C GLY A 35 -11.54 -6.95 11.16
N ALA A 36 -12.70 -7.30 10.60
CA ALA A 36 -12.82 -8.46 9.70
C ALA A 36 -12.03 -8.29 8.39
N ASP A 37 -11.96 -7.05 7.90
CA ASP A 37 -11.23 -6.67 6.69
C ASP A 37 -9.71 -6.74 6.93
N LEU A 38 -9.27 -6.26 8.11
CA LEU A 38 -7.89 -6.38 8.57
C LEU A 38 -7.46 -7.84 8.72
N ASP A 39 -8.31 -8.69 9.33
CA ASP A 39 -8.04 -10.11 9.46
C ASP A 39 -7.89 -10.80 8.09
N ALA A 40 -8.76 -10.45 7.13
CA ALA A 40 -8.68 -10.98 5.77
C ALA A 40 -7.40 -10.54 5.03
N TRP A 41 -7.03 -9.27 5.18
CA TRP A 41 -5.82 -8.70 4.58
C TRP A 41 -4.54 -9.34 5.14
N LEU A 42 -4.48 -9.55 6.46
CA LEU A 42 -3.36 -10.24 7.10
C LEU A 42 -3.27 -11.72 6.70
N ALA A 43 -4.40 -12.35 6.40
CA ALA A 43 -4.46 -13.76 6.02
C ALA A 43 -4.14 -14.03 4.54
N SER A 44 -4.20 -13.02 3.66
CA SER A 44 -4.11 -13.21 2.21
C SER A 44 -3.52 -12.02 1.46
N ALA A 45 -2.44 -12.27 0.71
CA ALA A 45 -1.84 -11.28 -0.18
C ALA A 45 -2.75 -10.83 -1.35
N LYS A 46 -3.90 -11.48 -1.55
CA LYS A 46 -4.91 -11.13 -2.56
C LYS A 46 -6.07 -10.32 -2.00
N ALA A 47 -6.19 -10.23 -0.68
CA ALA A 47 -7.19 -9.38 -0.06
C ALA A 47 -6.73 -7.91 -0.15
N ALA A 48 -7.68 -7.03 -0.40
CA ALA A 48 -7.50 -5.59 -0.44
C ALA A 48 -8.45 -4.96 0.58
N PRO A 49 -8.13 -3.76 1.11
CA PRO A 49 -9.05 -3.02 1.96
C PRO A 49 -10.40 -2.78 1.28
N THR A 50 -11.46 -2.77 2.08
CA THR A 50 -12.80 -2.39 1.66
C THR A 50 -12.84 -0.89 1.34
N GLY A 51 -13.61 -0.50 0.33
CA GLY A 51 -13.76 0.90 -0.06
C GLY A 51 -12.69 1.42 -1.03
N GLY A 52 -11.82 0.54 -1.54
CA GLY A 52 -10.75 0.85 -2.50
C GLY A 52 -9.39 0.42 -1.99
N GLY A 53 -8.34 0.62 -2.78
CA GLY A 53 -6.97 0.28 -2.43
C GLY A 53 -6.37 -0.89 -3.21
N GLU A 54 -5.16 -1.28 -2.82
CA GLU A 54 -4.38 -2.33 -3.46
C GLU A 54 -4.20 -3.52 -2.49
N SER A 55 -4.33 -4.74 -3.02
CA SER A 55 -3.77 -5.94 -2.40
C SER A 55 -2.25 -5.98 -2.55
N PHE A 56 -1.55 -6.75 -1.72
CA PHE A 56 -0.12 -6.98 -1.90
C PHE A 56 0.23 -7.56 -3.28
N ALA A 57 -0.64 -8.41 -3.85
CA ALA A 57 -0.46 -8.94 -5.19
C ALA A 57 -0.51 -7.84 -6.28
N GLU A 58 -1.35 -6.82 -6.09
CA GLU A 58 -1.42 -5.66 -6.99
C GLU A 58 -0.18 -4.79 -6.88
N VAL A 59 0.26 -4.49 -5.65
CA VAL A 59 1.51 -3.76 -5.39
C VAL A 59 2.70 -4.48 -6.01
N ALA A 60 2.82 -5.78 -5.78
CA ALA A 60 3.92 -6.57 -6.32
C ALA A 60 3.98 -6.52 -7.86
N ARG A 61 2.83 -6.62 -8.54
CA ARG A 61 2.77 -6.48 -10.00
C ARG A 61 3.18 -5.08 -10.46
N ARG A 62 2.71 -4.03 -9.78
CA ARG A 62 3.05 -2.64 -10.11
C ARG A 62 4.54 -2.38 -9.93
N VAL A 63 5.11 -2.78 -8.80
CA VAL A 63 6.54 -2.59 -8.49
C VAL A 63 7.41 -3.38 -9.48
N ALA A 64 7.03 -4.59 -9.87
CA ALA A 64 7.77 -5.38 -10.86
C ALA A 64 7.86 -4.69 -12.24
N ALA A 65 6.91 -3.80 -12.56
CA ALA A 65 6.89 -3.05 -13.80
C ALA A 65 7.69 -1.72 -13.74
N ALA A 66 8.09 -1.25 -12.54
CA ALA A 66 8.86 -0.02 -12.38
C ALA A 66 10.29 -0.13 -12.97
N ARG A 67 10.92 0.98 -13.33
CA ARG A 67 12.23 1.03 -14.00
C ARG A 67 13.19 2.06 -13.43
#